data_AF-A0A2P4SVJ1-F1
#
_entry.id   AF-A0A2P4SVJ1-F1
#
_cell.length_a   1.000
_cell.length_b   1.000
_cell.length_c   1.000
_cell.angle_alpha   90.00
_cell.angle_beta   90.00
_cell.angle_gamma   90.00
#
_symmetry.space_group_name_H-M   'P 1'
#
loop_
_entity.id
_entity.type
_entity.pdbx_description
1 polymer ?
#
loop_
_entity_poly.entity_id
_entity_poly.type
_entity_poly.pdbx_seq_one_letter_code
_entity_poly.pdbx_strand_id
1 'polypeptide(L)'
;LSFVRTEWDPLDASFSTKEPYQVLTVEHSISADKEPMADSCIYNYVRNKIRCAAVTRIPLQSRAISCCRNITEDKLVLGCEDSSIILYDAYNQVTLLAQAKLLPALIAYHPSGAIFLVGSSQGELQIFDTALSPVKIQLLADDSSPKATLQFSKHFDVSSSLIQIQWAAAQAASPSTDSIDVHDLLFVRFDKGPLGVLRFKLGVITRGQLGLVEIIHQYVRYDEMHEAINVLNTMNWNTMGHQCYVCLSAIVNHLLKQKLTPDRE
;
A
#
# COMPACT_ATOMS: atom_id res chain seq x y z
N LEU A 1 28.94 14.07 -13.70
CA LEU A 1 28.34 13.41 -12.53
C LEU A 1 27.89 14.51 -11.56
N SER A 2 26.67 14.48 -11.04
CA SER A 2 26.20 15.40 -9.99
C SER A 2 25.84 14.58 -8.76
N PHE A 3 26.07 15.12 -7.56
CA PHE A 3 25.72 14.47 -6.30
C PHE A 3 25.12 15.49 -5.33
N VAL A 4 24.36 15.00 -4.36
CA VAL A 4 23.86 15.77 -3.22
C VAL A 4 24.00 14.90 -1.98
N ARG A 5 24.24 15.52 -0.83
CA ARG A 5 24.17 14.87 0.46
C ARG A 5 22.79 15.15 1.06
N THR A 6 22.10 14.11 1.47
CA THR A 6 20.84 14.22 2.22
C THR A 6 21.08 14.86 3.59
N GLU A 7 20.06 15.47 4.16
CA GLU A 7 20.17 16.05 5.50
C GLU A 7 20.26 14.94 6.55
N TRP A 8 19.47 13.89 6.36
CA TRP A 8 19.36 12.74 7.27
C TRP A 8 19.73 11.43 6.56
N ASP A 9 19.81 10.34 7.34
CA ASP A 9 20.11 9.00 6.83
C ASP A 9 18.92 8.50 5.97
N PRO A 10 19.14 8.13 4.69
CA PRO A 10 18.05 7.70 3.82
C PRO A 10 17.58 6.27 4.15
N LEU A 11 16.28 6.13 4.34
CA LEU A 11 15.55 4.85 4.36
C LEU A 11 15.26 4.34 2.94
N ASP A 12 14.88 5.25 2.04
CA ASP A 12 14.63 4.97 0.62
C ASP A 12 15.12 6.12 -0.27
N ALA A 13 15.53 5.78 -1.48
CA ALA A 13 15.88 6.73 -2.52
C ALA A 13 15.50 6.15 -3.89
N SER A 14 14.59 6.81 -4.59
CA SER A 14 14.06 6.36 -5.88
C SER A 14 13.88 7.52 -6.85
N PHE A 15 13.94 7.24 -8.15
CA PHE A 15 13.56 8.22 -9.16
C PHE A 15 12.05 8.33 -9.22
N SER A 16 11.54 9.55 -9.40
CA SER A 16 10.11 9.72 -9.68
C SER A 16 9.76 9.04 -11.00
N THR A 17 8.67 8.29 -10.95
CA THR A 17 7.99 7.65 -12.08
C THR A 17 7.05 8.62 -12.79
N LYS A 18 6.74 9.78 -12.19
CA LYS A 18 5.87 10.83 -12.73
C LYS A 18 6.63 11.99 -13.33
N GLU A 19 7.62 12.50 -12.60
CA GLU A 19 8.32 13.73 -12.94
C GLU A 19 9.77 13.44 -13.31
N PRO A 20 10.18 13.69 -14.57
CA PRO A 20 11.56 13.50 -14.96
C PRO A 20 12.46 14.45 -14.16
N TYR A 21 13.70 14.01 -13.90
CA TYR A 21 14.69 14.79 -13.16
C TYR A 21 14.37 15.01 -11.67
N GLN A 22 13.41 14.27 -11.11
CA GLN A 22 13.15 14.23 -9.68
C GLN A 22 13.67 12.93 -9.04
N VAL A 23 14.26 13.08 -7.86
CA VAL A 23 14.63 11.99 -6.96
C VAL A 23 13.83 12.18 -5.68
N LEU A 24 13.17 11.12 -5.25
CA LEU A 24 12.39 11.08 -4.02
C LEU A 24 13.20 10.32 -2.97
N THR A 25 13.26 10.86 -1.75
CA THR A 25 13.86 10.14 -0.61
C THR A 25 12.87 10.05 0.55
N VAL A 26 13.10 9.07 1.40
CA VAL A 26 12.54 9.02 2.76
C VAL A 26 13.74 8.97 3.69
N GLU A 27 13.84 9.88 4.64
CA GLU A 27 15.02 10.02 5.50
C GLU A 27 14.61 9.94 6.99
N HIS A 28 15.48 9.33 7.81
CA HIS A 28 15.29 9.21 9.26
C HIS A 28 15.63 10.52 9.97
N SER A 29 14.62 11.37 10.16
CA SER A 29 14.77 12.65 10.84
C SER A 29 14.34 12.58 12.31
N ILE A 30 14.65 13.63 13.05
CA ILE A 30 14.32 13.76 14.47
C ILE A 30 13.70 15.15 14.71
N SER A 31 12.63 15.21 15.49
CA SER A 31 11.96 16.47 15.86
C SER A 31 12.80 17.31 16.82
N ALA A 32 12.39 18.56 17.07
CA ALA A 32 13.03 19.40 18.09
C ALA A 32 12.97 18.77 19.49
N ASP A 33 11.91 18.02 19.76
CA ASP A 33 11.65 17.31 21.01
C ASP A 33 12.32 15.92 21.07
N LYS A 34 13.19 15.61 20.11
CA LYS A 34 13.90 14.34 19.96
C LYS A 34 12.99 13.13 19.66
N GLU A 35 11.82 13.37 19.10
CA GLU A 35 10.90 12.32 18.66
C GLU A 35 11.26 11.84 17.25
N PRO A 36 11.08 10.54 16.93
CA PRO A 36 11.38 10.02 15.60
C PRO A 36 10.45 10.61 14.55
N MET A 37 11.01 10.94 13.39
CA MET A 37 10.26 11.44 12.24
C MET A 37 10.73 10.74 10.96
N ALA A 38 9.91 10.84 9.91
CA ALA A 38 10.32 10.53 8.55
C ALA A 38 10.18 11.79 7.68
N ASP A 39 11.28 12.24 7.09
CA ASP A 39 11.26 13.34 6.13
C ASP A 39 11.13 12.74 4.72
N SER A 40 10.00 13.01 4.05
CA SER A 40 9.82 12.71 2.63
C SER A 40 10.28 13.92 1.81
N CYS A 41 11.41 13.78 1.14
CA CYS A 41 12.04 14.87 0.41
C CYS A 41 11.92 14.69 -1.11
N ILE A 42 11.79 15.80 -1.82
CA ILE A 42 11.84 15.87 -3.29
C ILE A 42 13.10 16.63 -3.69
N TYR A 43 13.96 16.00 -4.47
CA TYR A 43 15.17 16.60 -5.02
C TYR A 43 15.04 16.79 -6.52
N ASN A 44 15.26 18.02 -6.99
CA ASN A 44 15.23 18.36 -8.41
C ASN A 44 16.63 18.44 -8.98
N TYR A 45 16.84 17.86 -10.16
CA TYR A 45 18.03 18.05 -10.96
C TYR A 45 17.85 19.20 -11.96
N VAL A 46 18.52 20.32 -11.71
CA VAL A 46 18.46 21.52 -12.56
C VAL A 46 19.88 21.99 -12.88
N ARG A 47 20.20 22.12 -14.18
CA ARG A 47 21.49 22.65 -14.67
C ARG A 47 22.71 22.00 -14.00
N ASN A 48 22.77 20.67 -14.02
CA ASN A 48 23.85 19.87 -13.43
C ASN A 48 24.00 20.01 -11.91
N LYS A 49 22.95 20.43 -11.19
CA LYS A 49 22.91 20.48 -9.73
C LYS A 49 21.64 19.82 -9.21
N ILE A 50 21.79 19.02 -8.17
CA ILE A 50 20.66 18.45 -7.43
C ILE A 50 20.38 19.36 -6.22
N ARG A 51 19.12 19.70 -5.98
CA ARG A 51 18.69 20.54 -4.85
C ARG A 51 17.43 19.99 -4.23
N CYS A 52 17.36 20.01 -2.89
CA CYS A 52 16.12 19.74 -2.18
C CYS A 52 15.11 20.85 -2.50
N ALA A 53 13.97 20.46 -3.06
CA ALA A 53 12.90 21.34 -3.51
C ALA A 53 11.75 21.38 -2.51
N ALA A 54 11.45 20.26 -1.85
CA ALA A 54 10.40 20.16 -0.85
C ALA A 54 10.77 19.10 0.20
N VAL A 55 10.31 19.32 1.43
CA VAL A 55 10.42 18.38 2.55
C VAL A 55 9.07 18.31 3.25
N THR A 56 8.51 17.11 3.36
CA THR A 56 7.33 16.81 4.16
C THR A 56 7.75 16.00 5.38
N ARG A 57 7.49 16.53 6.57
CA ARG A 57 7.86 15.87 7.84
C ARG A 57 6.69 15.09 8.40
N ILE A 58 6.88 13.80 8.65
CA ILE A 58 5.85 12.89 9.13
C ILE A 58 6.24 12.46 10.56
N PRO A 59 5.48 12.86 11.60
CA PRO A 59 5.72 12.43 12.97
C PRO A 59 5.52 10.92 13.12
N LEU A 60 6.40 10.26 13.87
CA LEU A 60 6.31 8.82 14.15
C LEU A 60 6.33 8.58 15.67
N GLN A 61 5.72 7.49 16.12
CA GLN A 61 5.87 7.00 17.50
C GLN A 61 7.14 6.16 17.68
N SER A 62 7.61 5.55 16.59
CA SER A 62 8.78 4.68 16.55
C SER A 62 9.48 4.83 15.20
N ARG A 63 10.77 4.47 15.13
CA ARG A 63 11.59 4.63 13.93
C ARG A 63 11.02 3.81 12.77
N ALA A 64 10.96 4.41 11.58
CA ALA A 64 10.60 3.70 10.36
C ALA A 64 11.71 2.72 9.93
N ILE A 65 11.36 1.49 9.57
CA ILE A 65 12.27 0.42 9.12
C ILE A 65 12.05 0.00 7.67
N SER A 66 10.89 0.35 7.12
CA SER A 66 10.55 0.08 5.72
C SER A 66 9.59 1.16 5.21
N CYS A 67 9.54 1.33 3.89
CA CYS A 67 8.59 2.23 3.28
C CYS A 67 8.27 1.83 1.84
N CYS A 68 7.19 2.37 1.30
CA CYS A 68 6.94 2.39 -0.13
C CYS A 68 6.02 3.55 -0.52
N ARG A 69 6.11 3.97 -1.78
CA ARG A 69 5.14 4.91 -2.39
C ARG A 69 4.16 4.16 -3.27
N ASN A 70 2.97 4.71 -3.43
CA ASN A 70 2.05 4.26 -4.46
C ASN A 70 2.47 4.78 -5.85
N ILE A 71 1.84 4.26 -6.90
CA ILE A 71 2.17 4.57 -8.30
C ILE A 71 1.94 6.04 -8.68
N THR A 72 1.07 6.74 -7.97
CA THR A 72 0.80 8.17 -8.18
C THR A 72 1.68 9.09 -7.35
N GLU A 73 2.53 8.53 -6.47
CA GLU A 73 3.48 9.22 -5.60
C GLU A 73 2.83 10.25 -4.65
N ASP A 74 1.51 10.16 -4.46
CA ASP A 74 0.72 10.99 -3.54
C ASP A 74 0.49 10.30 -2.19
N LYS A 75 0.86 9.02 -2.06
CA LYS A 75 0.77 8.26 -0.81
C LYS A 75 2.09 7.63 -0.45
N LEU A 76 2.49 7.79 0.81
CA LEU A 76 3.69 7.18 1.40
C LEU A 76 3.29 6.30 2.58
N VAL A 77 3.68 5.02 2.53
CA VAL A 77 3.52 4.07 3.63
C VAL A 77 4.86 3.88 4.33
N LEU A 78 4.84 3.92 5.65
CA LEU A 78 5.97 3.66 6.54
C LEU A 78 5.61 2.50 7.48
N GLY A 79 6.53 1.56 7.65
CA GLY A 79 6.45 0.54 8.70
C GLY A 79 7.48 0.81 9.78
N CYS A 80 7.09 0.76 11.05
CA CYS A 80 7.95 1.13 12.18
C CYS A 80 8.36 -0.08 13.06
N GLU A 81 9.38 0.13 13.91
CA GLU A 81 9.93 -0.90 14.80
C GLU A 81 8.92 -1.43 15.83
N ASP A 82 7.92 -0.62 16.20
CA ASP A 82 6.83 -1.00 17.11
C ASP A 82 5.67 -1.72 16.41
N SER A 83 5.87 -2.12 15.14
CA SER A 83 4.85 -2.72 14.26
C SER A 83 3.69 -1.80 13.91
N SER A 84 3.80 -0.49 14.14
CA SER A 84 2.86 0.48 13.56
C SER A 84 3.10 0.66 12.06
N ILE A 85 2.01 0.92 11.35
CA ILE A 85 1.97 1.30 9.94
C ILE A 85 1.41 2.71 9.85
N ILE A 86 2.14 3.58 9.18
CA ILE A 86 1.75 4.97 8.96
C ILE A 86 1.54 5.18 7.46
N LEU A 87 0.39 5.76 7.10
CA LEU A 87 0.08 6.15 5.73
C LEU A 87 -0.11 7.67 5.69
N TYR A 88 0.80 8.35 5.02
CA TYR A 88 0.65 9.76 4.69
C TYR A 88 -0.02 9.88 3.31
N ASP A 89 -1.15 10.56 3.27
CA ASP A 89 -1.89 10.89 2.05
C ASP A 89 -1.77 12.39 1.76
N ALA A 90 -0.96 12.74 0.75
CA ALA A 90 -0.71 14.12 0.36
C ALA A 90 -1.92 14.75 -0.34
N TYR A 91 -2.82 13.97 -0.94
CA TYR A 91 -4.02 14.52 -1.57
C TYR A 91 -5.02 14.96 -0.50
N ASN A 92 -5.29 14.09 0.47
CA ASN A 92 -6.23 14.38 1.56
C ASN A 92 -5.59 15.17 2.72
N GLN A 93 -4.27 15.32 2.73
CA GLN A 93 -3.50 15.99 3.80
C GLN A 93 -3.74 15.34 5.17
N VAL A 94 -3.78 14.01 5.20
CA VAL A 94 -3.99 13.23 6.42
C VAL A 94 -2.87 12.21 6.63
N THR A 95 -2.62 11.91 7.90
CA THR A 95 -1.76 10.81 8.32
C THR A 95 -2.61 9.80 9.06
N LEU A 96 -2.68 8.58 8.55
CA LEU A 96 -3.38 7.46 9.15
C LEU A 96 -2.38 6.55 9.88
N LEU A 97 -2.84 5.91 10.95
CA LEU A 97 -2.07 4.98 11.77
C LEU A 97 -2.85 3.67 11.93
N ALA A 98 -2.17 2.54 11.79
CA ALA A 98 -2.69 1.23 12.14
C ALA A 98 -1.62 0.36 12.81
N GLN A 99 -2.04 -0.68 13.50
CA GLN A 99 -1.14 -1.68 14.08
C GLN A 99 -1.09 -2.93 13.19
N ALA A 100 0.08 -3.28 12.70
CA ALA A 100 0.29 -4.56 12.02
C ALA A 100 0.37 -5.71 13.02
N LYS A 101 -0.05 -6.89 12.57
CA LYS A 101 0.06 -8.15 13.32
C LYS A 101 1.47 -8.77 13.25
N LEU A 102 2.35 -8.17 12.47
CA LEU A 102 3.70 -8.60 12.18
C LEU A 102 4.63 -7.38 12.11
N LEU A 103 5.93 -7.59 12.28
CA LEU A 103 6.92 -6.52 12.12
C LEU A 103 7.06 -6.17 10.63
N PRO A 104 6.86 -4.91 10.21
CA PRO A 104 6.81 -4.51 8.81
C PRO A 104 8.22 -4.35 8.22
N ALA A 105 8.90 -5.46 7.98
CA ALA A 105 10.25 -5.46 7.40
C ALA A 105 10.25 -5.11 5.91
N LEU A 106 9.16 -5.41 5.19
CA LEU A 106 9.00 -5.19 3.76
C LEU A 106 7.63 -4.60 3.48
N ILE A 107 7.53 -3.64 2.54
CA ILE A 107 6.24 -3.08 2.11
C ILE A 107 6.23 -2.96 0.58
N ALA A 108 5.12 -3.34 -0.05
CA ALA A 108 4.93 -3.18 -1.48
C ALA A 108 3.49 -2.77 -1.82
N TYR A 109 3.36 -1.58 -2.41
CA TYR A 109 2.08 -1.07 -2.92
C TYR A 109 1.69 -1.77 -4.22
N HIS A 110 0.45 -2.26 -4.31
CA HIS A 110 -0.04 -2.85 -5.54
C HIS A 110 -0.13 -1.80 -6.65
N PRO A 111 0.23 -2.13 -7.91
CA PRO A 111 0.21 -1.18 -9.03
C PRO A 111 -1.13 -0.49 -9.30
N SER A 112 -2.27 -1.08 -8.93
CA SER A 112 -3.59 -0.47 -9.04
C SER A 112 -3.84 0.64 -8.02
N GLY A 113 -3.04 0.68 -6.94
CA GLY A 113 -3.22 1.57 -5.82
C GLY A 113 -4.34 1.18 -4.84
N ALA A 114 -4.95 -0.01 -4.96
CA ALA A 114 -6.07 -0.40 -4.09
C ALA A 114 -5.64 -1.00 -2.74
N ILE A 115 -4.50 -1.67 -2.72
CA ILE A 115 -3.95 -2.32 -1.52
C ILE A 115 -2.43 -2.15 -1.47
N PHE A 116 -1.86 -2.42 -0.30
CA PHE A 116 -0.45 -2.70 -0.16
C PHE A 116 -0.22 -3.90 0.76
N LEU A 117 0.93 -4.54 0.60
CA LEU A 117 1.35 -5.63 1.46
C LEU A 117 2.42 -5.17 2.43
N VAL A 118 2.39 -5.80 3.59
CA VAL A 118 3.42 -5.74 4.61
C VAL A 118 3.93 -7.16 4.83
N GLY A 119 5.24 -7.34 4.79
CA GLY A 119 5.90 -8.61 5.03
C GLY A 119 6.86 -8.58 6.21
N SER A 120 6.92 -9.67 6.97
CA SER A 120 7.90 -9.86 8.04
C SER A 120 9.06 -10.72 7.56
N SER A 121 10.22 -10.56 8.19
CA SER A 121 11.38 -11.45 7.98
C SER A 121 11.09 -12.91 8.39
N GLN A 122 10.02 -13.17 9.14
CA GLN A 122 9.59 -14.51 9.54
C GLN A 122 8.74 -15.22 8.46
N GLY A 123 8.56 -14.60 7.28
CA GLY A 123 7.77 -15.19 6.20
C GLY A 123 6.28 -15.09 6.45
N GLU A 124 5.83 -13.95 7.01
CA GLU A 124 4.41 -13.63 7.11
C GLU A 124 4.07 -12.44 6.21
N LEU A 125 2.85 -12.43 5.68
CA LEU A 125 2.28 -11.31 4.94
C LEU A 125 0.97 -10.85 5.57
N GLN A 126 0.75 -9.54 5.56
CA GLN A 126 -0.50 -8.87 5.89
C GLN A 126 -0.85 -7.90 4.76
N ILE A 127 -2.14 -7.72 4.51
CA ILE A 127 -2.64 -6.83 3.46
C ILE A 127 -3.45 -5.71 4.12
N PHE A 128 -3.30 -4.51 3.59
CA PHE A 128 -4.10 -3.35 3.96
C PHE A 128 -4.68 -2.69 2.73
N ASP A 129 -5.87 -2.11 2.88
CA ASP A 129 -6.45 -1.20 1.89
C ASP A 129 -5.88 0.21 2.04
N THR A 130 -6.38 1.15 1.23
CA THR A 130 -5.95 2.54 1.24
C THR A 130 -6.39 3.33 2.48
N ALA A 131 -7.32 2.81 3.28
CA ALA A 131 -7.76 3.41 4.53
C ALA A 131 -7.08 2.79 5.77
N LEU A 132 -6.03 1.98 5.55
CA LEU A 132 -5.34 1.18 6.58
C LEU A 132 -6.22 0.12 7.27
N SER A 133 -7.33 -0.29 6.66
CA SER A 133 -8.10 -1.43 7.15
C SER A 133 -7.41 -2.74 6.71
N PRO A 134 -7.24 -3.73 7.61
CA PRO A 134 -6.62 -4.99 7.26
C PRO A 134 -7.54 -5.83 6.37
N VAL A 135 -7.02 -6.29 5.23
CA VAL A 135 -7.74 -7.14 4.27
C VAL A 135 -7.42 -8.60 4.55
N LYS A 136 -8.45 -9.44 4.69
CA LYS A 136 -8.27 -10.88 4.90
C LYS A 136 -7.85 -11.57 3.59
N ILE A 137 -6.98 -12.57 3.72
CA ILE A 137 -6.49 -13.40 2.61
C ILE A 137 -6.73 -14.88 2.93
N GLN A 138 -6.93 -15.68 1.88
CA GLN A 138 -6.91 -17.14 1.95
C GLN A 138 -6.23 -17.72 0.72
N LEU A 139 -5.61 -18.89 0.87
CA LEU A 139 -5.15 -19.68 -0.27
C LEU A 139 -6.33 -20.39 -0.90
N LEU A 140 -6.35 -20.48 -2.23
CA LEU A 140 -7.45 -21.12 -2.98
C LEU A 140 -7.58 -22.62 -2.73
N ALA A 141 -6.50 -23.28 -2.31
CA ALA A 141 -6.49 -24.71 -2.04
C ALA A 141 -7.03 -25.08 -0.64
N ASP A 142 -7.22 -24.09 0.23
CA ASP A 142 -7.67 -24.29 1.61
C ASP A 142 -9.20 -24.17 1.71
N ASP A 143 -9.76 -24.76 2.78
CA ASP A 143 -11.15 -24.52 3.17
C ASP A 143 -11.38 -23.03 3.48
N SER A 144 -12.57 -22.54 3.14
CA SER A 144 -12.96 -21.12 3.26
C SER A 144 -12.83 -20.60 4.69
N SER A 145 -11.65 -20.03 4.99
CA SER A 145 -11.29 -19.48 6.30
C SER A 145 -10.34 -18.28 6.14
N PRO A 146 -10.84 -17.11 5.66
CA PRO A 146 -10.02 -15.92 5.46
C PRO A 146 -9.29 -15.48 6.73
N LYS A 147 -7.97 -15.25 6.63
CA LYS A 147 -7.09 -14.88 7.74
C LYS A 147 -6.53 -13.48 7.54
N ALA A 148 -6.22 -12.80 8.63
CA ALA A 148 -5.58 -11.49 8.57
C ALA A 148 -4.11 -11.56 8.09
N THR A 149 -3.45 -12.72 8.25
CA THR A 149 -2.08 -12.93 7.81
C THR A 149 -1.94 -14.26 7.07
N LEU A 150 -1.03 -14.29 6.10
CA LEU A 150 -0.57 -15.48 5.41
C LEU A 150 0.81 -15.86 5.94
N GLN A 151 1.00 -17.10 6.40
CA GLN A 151 2.27 -17.56 6.97
C GLN A 151 2.89 -18.63 6.06
N PHE A 152 3.99 -18.31 5.40
CA PHE A 152 4.62 -19.23 4.44
C PHE A 152 5.12 -20.52 5.08
N SER A 153 5.61 -20.45 6.32
CA SER A 153 6.10 -21.61 7.08
C SER A 153 5.05 -22.70 7.33
N LYS A 154 3.76 -22.38 7.21
CA LYS A 154 2.67 -23.37 7.30
C LYS A 154 2.47 -24.16 6.01
N HIS A 155 2.97 -23.65 4.89
CA HIS A 155 2.73 -24.22 3.56
C HIS A 155 4.00 -24.75 2.91
N PHE A 156 5.16 -24.25 3.34
CA PHE A 156 6.48 -24.67 2.86
C PHE A 156 7.42 -24.82 4.05
N ASP A 157 8.27 -25.84 4.01
CA ASP A 157 9.35 -26.02 4.98
C ASP A 157 10.50 -25.06 4.66
N VAL A 158 10.27 -23.79 4.95
CA VAL A 158 11.22 -22.69 4.72
C VAL A 158 11.57 -22.07 6.06
N SER A 159 12.78 -22.35 6.53
CA SER A 159 13.36 -21.72 7.72
C SER A 159 14.07 -20.39 7.40
N SER A 160 14.18 -20.04 6.12
CA SER A 160 14.82 -18.82 5.64
C SER A 160 13.96 -17.58 5.85
N SER A 161 14.61 -16.44 6.04
CA SER A 161 13.92 -15.15 6.17
C SER A 161 13.39 -14.64 4.84
N LEU A 162 12.17 -14.09 4.82
CA LEU A 162 11.66 -13.35 3.67
C LEU A 162 12.40 -12.02 3.57
N ILE A 163 13.04 -11.76 2.43
CA ILE A 163 13.92 -10.59 2.23
C ILE A 163 13.50 -9.69 1.08
N GLN A 164 12.52 -10.09 0.28
CA GLN A 164 12.00 -9.26 -0.79
C GLN A 164 10.58 -9.67 -1.16
N ILE A 165 9.74 -8.66 -1.34
CA ILE A 165 8.44 -8.75 -2.00
C ILE A 165 8.40 -7.70 -3.11
N GLN A 166 7.89 -8.05 -4.28
CA GLN A 166 7.84 -7.13 -5.40
C GLN A 166 6.73 -7.50 -6.37
N TRP A 167 5.92 -6.54 -6.79
CA TRP A 167 4.93 -6.75 -7.83
C TRP A 167 5.59 -6.91 -9.20
N ALA A 168 5.10 -7.86 -10.00
CA ALA A 168 5.70 -8.17 -11.30
C ALA A 168 5.47 -7.05 -12.33
N ALA A 169 4.33 -6.35 -12.26
CA ALA A 169 4.10 -5.20 -13.12
C ALA A 169 4.94 -3.99 -12.67
N ALA A 170 5.66 -3.41 -13.63
CA ALA A 170 6.44 -2.21 -13.41
C ALA A 170 5.52 -1.01 -13.09
N GLN A 171 5.93 -0.18 -12.14
CA GLN A 171 5.23 1.06 -11.75
C GLN A 171 5.10 2.09 -12.89
N ALA A 172 5.82 1.92 -14.01
CA ALA A 172 5.83 2.84 -15.15
C ALA A 172 5.13 2.28 -16.42
N ALA A 173 4.53 1.09 -16.38
CA ALA A 173 3.91 0.51 -17.56
C ALA A 173 2.53 1.13 -17.84
N SER A 174 2.32 1.63 -19.07
CA SER A 174 1.00 2.01 -19.54
C SER A 174 0.07 0.79 -19.56
N PRO A 175 -1.23 0.92 -19.23
CA PRO A 175 -2.16 -0.19 -19.33
C PRO A 175 -2.40 -0.53 -20.81
N SER A 176 -1.64 -1.49 -21.34
CA SER A 176 -1.94 -2.11 -22.62
C SER A 176 -3.02 -3.17 -22.39
N THR A 177 -4.10 -3.10 -23.17
CA THR A 177 -5.25 -4.02 -23.08
C THR A 177 -4.95 -5.49 -23.38
N ASP A 178 -3.75 -5.80 -23.90
CA ASP A 178 -3.35 -7.15 -24.33
C ASP A 178 -2.27 -7.81 -23.43
N SER A 179 -1.84 -7.19 -22.34
CA SER A 179 -0.84 -7.80 -21.46
C SER A 179 -1.47 -8.80 -20.50
N ILE A 180 -0.96 -10.04 -20.52
CA ILE A 180 -1.18 -11.09 -19.51
C ILE A 180 -1.29 -10.46 -18.11
N ASP A 181 -2.26 -10.89 -17.28
CA ASP A 181 -2.56 -10.43 -15.89
C ASP A 181 -1.36 -10.51 -14.92
N VAL A 182 -0.30 -9.75 -15.17
CA VAL A 182 0.93 -9.70 -14.36
C VAL A 182 0.83 -8.69 -13.22
N HIS A 183 -0.21 -7.85 -13.22
CA HIS A 183 -0.46 -6.85 -12.18
C HIS A 183 -0.72 -7.49 -10.81
N ASP A 184 -1.30 -8.69 -10.79
CA ASP A 184 -1.71 -9.41 -9.59
C ASP A 184 -0.71 -10.52 -9.19
N LEU A 185 0.52 -10.44 -9.71
CA LEU A 185 1.61 -11.36 -9.37
C LEU A 185 2.60 -10.67 -8.43
N LEU A 186 2.74 -11.22 -7.23
CA LEU A 186 3.72 -10.81 -6.26
C LEU A 186 4.88 -11.81 -6.22
N PHE A 187 6.05 -11.37 -6.64
CA PHE A 187 7.30 -12.09 -6.43
C PHE A 187 7.69 -12.05 -4.96
N VAL A 188 8.13 -13.19 -4.43
CA VAL A 188 8.66 -13.34 -3.07
C VAL A 188 10.00 -14.08 -3.10
N ARG A 189 10.97 -13.60 -2.32
CA ARG A 189 12.30 -14.22 -2.23
C ARG A 189 12.72 -14.38 -0.78
N PHE A 190 13.19 -15.58 -0.47
CA PHE A 190 13.74 -15.95 0.83
C PHE A 190 15.27 -15.99 0.79
N ASP A 191 15.93 -15.59 1.88
CA ASP A 191 17.39 -15.60 1.96
C ASP A 191 17.93 -17.02 1.85
N LYS A 192 18.77 -17.26 0.83
CA LYS A 192 19.29 -18.61 0.49
C LYS A 192 18.18 -19.68 0.37
N GLY A 193 16.95 -19.25 0.14
CA GLY A 193 15.77 -20.09 0.13
C GLY A 193 15.09 -20.10 -1.24
N PRO A 194 13.85 -20.61 -1.31
CA PRO A 194 13.11 -20.66 -2.56
C PRO A 194 12.72 -19.27 -3.06
N LEU A 195 12.46 -19.21 -4.36
CA LEU A 195 11.76 -18.10 -5.01
C LEU A 195 10.31 -18.52 -5.21
N GLY A 196 9.39 -17.58 -5.01
CA GLY A 196 7.96 -17.83 -5.14
C GLY A 196 7.25 -16.71 -5.88
N VAL A 197 6.06 -17.04 -6.38
CA VAL A 197 5.12 -16.07 -6.91
C VAL A 197 3.75 -16.34 -6.29
N LEU A 198 3.19 -15.33 -5.64
CA LEU A 198 1.80 -15.33 -5.22
C LEU A 198 0.96 -14.69 -6.31
N ARG A 199 -0.04 -15.44 -6.80
CA ARG A 199 -1.03 -14.91 -7.73
C ARG A 199 -2.30 -14.56 -6.97
N PHE A 200 -2.63 -13.28 -6.95
CA PHE A 200 -3.90 -12.82 -6.41
C PHE A 200 -5.00 -13.18 -7.41
N LYS A 201 -5.97 -13.96 -6.93
CA LYS A 201 -7.10 -14.44 -7.72
C LYS A 201 -8.35 -13.79 -7.19
N LEU A 202 -8.98 -13.01 -8.04
CA LEU A 202 -10.10 -12.17 -7.68
C LEU A 202 -11.33 -12.69 -8.40
N GLY A 203 -12.46 -12.70 -7.69
CA GLY A 203 -13.67 -13.35 -8.16
C GLY A 203 -14.25 -12.70 -9.41
N VAL A 204 -15.19 -13.38 -10.07
CA VAL A 204 -15.89 -12.90 -11.29
C VAL A 204 -16.44 -11.48 -11.14
N ILE A 205 -16.87 -11.11 -9.93
CA ILE A 205 -17.43 -9.79 -9.61
C ILE A 205 -16.39 -8.67 -9.79
N THR A 206 -15.12 -8.92 -9.48
CA THR A 206 -14.05 -7.94 -9.66
C THR A 206 -13.50 -7.96 -11.08
N ARG A 207 -14.08 -8.77 -11.98
CA ARG A 207 -13.61 -9.00 -13.35
C ARG A 207 -12.13 -9.42 -13.40
N GLY A 208 -11.64 -10.05 -12.33
CA GLY A 208 -10.24 -10.43 -12.20
C GLY A 208 -9.28 -9.27 -11.89
N GLN A 209 -9.78 -8.08 -11.57
CA GLN A 209 -8.97 -6.90 -11.25
C GLN A 209 -8.91 -6.65 -9.74
N LEU A 210 -7.80 -6.05 -9.28
CA LEU A 210 -7.58 -5.62 -7.89
C LEU A 210 -7.63 -4.10 -7.75
N GLY A 211 -8.72 -3.45 -8.15
CA GLY A 211 -8.83 -1.99 -8.09
C GLY A 211 -9.60 -1.48 -6.86
N LEU A 212 -9.62 -0.15 -6.73
CA LEU A 212 -10.36 0.56 -5.67
C LEU A 212 -11.89 0.35 -5.78
N VAL A 213 -12.41 0.27 -7.00
CA VAL A 213 -13.83 -0.03 -7.24
C VAL A 213 -14.14 -1.46 -6.80
N GLU A 214 -13.25 -2.39 -7.14
CA GLU A 214 -13.41 -3.81 -6.86
C GLU A 214 -13.36 -4.10 -5.36
N ILE A 215 -12.47 -3.45 -4.60
CA ILE A 215 -12.40 -3.64 -3.14
C ILE A 215 -13.63 -3.06 -2.44
N ILE A 216 -14.13 -1.90 -2.88
CA ILE A 216 -15.38 -1.33 -2.35
C ILE A 216 -16.56 -2.27 -2.63
N HIS A 217 -16.66 -2.84 -3.83
CA HIS A 217 -17.70 -3.82 -4.14
C HIS A 217 -17.59 -5.09 -3.27
N GLN A 218 -16.38 -5.54 -2.93
CA GLN A 218 -16.20 -6.65 -1.99
C GLN A 218 -16.72 -6.26 -0.59
N TYR A 219 -16.35 -5.10 -0.07
CA TYR A 219 -16.83 -4.62 1.23
C TYR A 219 -18.36 -4.51 1.27
N VAL A 220 -18.96 -3.93 0.23
CA VAL A 220 -20.42 -3.85 0.11
C VAL A 220 -21.07 -5.23 0.15
N ARG A 221 -20.47 -6.23 -0.53
CA ARG A 221 -20.97 -7.61 -0.57
C ARG A 221 -20.93 -8.30 0.79
N TYR A 222 -19.89 -8.04 1.58
CA TYR A 222 -19.73 -8.62 2.91
C TYR A 222 -20.38 -7.78 4.03
N ASP A 223 -21.16 -6.76 3.65
CA ASP A 223 -21.83 -5.81 4.55
C ASP A 223 -20.85 -5.00 5.44
N GLU A 224 -19.61 -4.87 5.00
CA GLU A 224 -18.53 -4.08 5.61
C GLU A 224 -18.62 -2.61 5.13
N MET A 225 -19.74 -1.95 5.45
CA MET A 225 -20.05 -0.61 4.91
C MET A 225 -19.06 0.48 5.35
N HIS A 226 -18.53 0.38 6.58
CA HIS A 226 -17.61 1.38 7.10
C HIS A 226 -16.30 1.35 6.32
N GLU A 227 -15.80 0.16 6.03
CA GLU A 227 -14.62 -0.09 5.23
C GLU A 227 -14.82 0.40 3.80
N ALA A 228 -15.98 0.12 3.19
CA ALA A 228 -16.33 0.64 1.87
C ALA A 228 -16.30 2.18 1.80
N ILE A 229 -16.90 2.85 2.79
CA ILE A 229 -16.93 4.32 2.89
C ILE A 229 -15.53 4.87 3.14
N ASN A 230 -14.75 4.23 4.01
CA ASN A 230 -13.40 4.66 4.32
C ASN A 230 -12.50 4.60 3.08
N VAL A 231 -12.54 3.52 2.30
CA VAL A 231 -11.80 3.46 1.02
C VAL A 231 -12.25 4.56 0.07
N LEU A 232 -13.57 4.80 -0.08
CA LEU A 232 -14.09 5.87 -0.93
C LEU A 232 -13.55 7.26 -0.53
N ASN A 233 -13.42 7.52 0.78
CA ASN A 233 -12.88 8.78 1.29
C ASN A 233 -11.39 8.98 0.95
N THR A 234 -10.65 7.90 0.70
CA THR A 234 -9.24 7.99 0.27
C THR A 234 -9.05 8.24 -1.23
N MET A 235 -10.13 8.13 -2.02
CA MET A 235 -10.08 8.31 -3.46
C MET A 235 -9.99 9.79 -3.85
N ASN A 236 -9.22 10.08 -4.90
CA ASN A 236 -9.08 11.44 -5.41
C ASN A 236 -10.23 11.77 -6.36
N TRP A 237 -11.24 12.51 -5.88
CA TRP A 237 -12.41 12.90 -6.67
C TRP A 237 -12.09 13.76 -7.90
N ASN A 238 -10.97 14.50 -7.87
CA ASN A 238 -10.56 15.34 -9.00
C ASN A 238 -10.03 14.52 -10.18
N THR A 239 -9.35 13.40 -9.91
CA THR A 239 -8.76 12.55 -10.95
C THR A 239 -9.54 11.26 -11.21
N MET A 240 -10.37 10.82 -10.24
CA MET A 240 -11.10 9.55 -10.25
C MET A 240 -12.63 9.73 -10.21
N GLY A 241 -13.16 10.90 -10.58
CA GLY A 241 -14.57 11.26 -10.38
C GLY A 241 -15.59 10.21 -10.86
N HIS A 242 -15.35 9.56 -12.00
CA HIS A 242 -16.22 8.47 -12.48
C HIS A 242 -16.21 7.26 -11.53
N GLN A 243 -15.03 6.81 -11.10
CA GLN A 243 -14.89 5.68 -10.18
C GLN A 243 -15.48 6.01 -8.81
N CYS A 244 -15.23 7.22 -8.29
CA CYS A 244 -15.86 7.70 -7.06
C CYS A 244 -17.39 7.66 -7.14
N TYR A 245 -17.97 8.12 -8.26
CA TYR A 245 -19.42 8.08 -8.47
C TYR A 245 -19.97 6.66 -8.53
N VAL A 246 -19.28 5.74 -9.22
CA VAL A 246 -19.66 4.31 -9.26
C VAL A 246 -19.67 3.71 -7.85
N CYS A 247 -18.60 3.94 -7.09
CA CYS A 247 -18.48 3.45 -5.70
C CYS A 247 -19.56 4.03 -4.79
N LEU A 248 -19.77 5.35 -4.81
CA LEU A 248 -20.81 6.02 -4.03
C LEU A 248 -22.19 5.45 -4.37
N SER A 249 -22.47 5.28 -5.67
CA SER A 249 -23.75 4.72 -6.13
C SER A 249 -23.93 3.28 -5.64
N ALA A 250 -22.88 2.45 -5.67
CA ALA A 250 -22.94 1.08 -5.16
C ALA A 250 -23.26 1.04 -3.66
N ILE A 251 -22.59 1.86 -2.86
CA ILE A 251 -22.81 1.97 -1.41
C ILE A 251 -24.24 2.45 -1.13
N VAL A 252 -24.67 3.56 -1.72
CA VAL A 252 -26.01 4.14 -1.51
C VAL A 252 -27.10 3.16 -1.94
N ASN A 253 -26.96 2.51 -3.10
CA ASN A 253 -27.93 1.54 -3.58
C ASN A 253 -28.05 0.32 -2.66
N HIS A 254 -26.95 -0.10 -2.01
CA HIS A 254 -27.00 -1.17 -1.02
C HIS A 254 -27.75 -0.72 0.22
N LEU A 255 -27.40 0.45 0.77
CA LEU A 255 -28.05 1.02 1.96
C LEU A 255 -29.55 1.22 1.75
N LEU A 256 -29.98 1.71 0.60
CA LEU A 256 -31.40 1.90 0.26
C LEU A 256 -32.19 0.60 0.15
N LYS A 257 -31.53 -0.54 -0.14
CA LYS A 257 -32.17 -1.85 -0.20
C LYS A 257 -32.29 -2.53 1.16
N GLN A 258 -31.59 -2.02 2.18
CA GLN A 258 -31.69 -2.57 3.53
C GLN A 258 -33.08 -2.27 4.11
N LYS A 259 -33.67 -3.25 4.80
CA LYS A 259 -34.97 -3.06 5.44
C LYS A 259 -34.83 -2.01 6.55
N LEU A 260 -35.83 -1.13 6.68
CA LEU A 260 -35.95 -0.24 7.82
C LEU A 260 -36.13 -1.09 9.09
N THR A 261 -35.22 -0.95 10.04
CA THR A 261 -35.32 -1.52 11.38
C THR A 261 -35.73 -0.42 12.34
N PRO A 262 -36.40 -0.72 13.47
CA PRO A 262 -36.85 0.29 14.44
C PRO A 262 -35.71 1.13 15.04
N ASP A 263 -34.45 0.67 14.99
CA ASP A 263 -33.26 1.47 15.36
C ASP A 263 -32.85 2.50 14.28
N ARG A 264 -33.54 2.51 13.13
CA ARG A 264 -33.26 3.37 11.95
C ARG A 264 -34.44 4.27 11.58
N GLU A 265 -35.45 4.41 12.46
CA GLU A 265 -36.43 5.52 12.46
C GLU A 265 -35.98 6.63 13.42
#